data_AF-A0A0A3IYC5-F1
#
_entry.id   AF-A0A0A3IYC5-F1
#
_cell.length_a   1.000
_cell.length_b   1.000
_cell.length_c   1.000
_cell.angle_alpha   90.00
_cell.angle_beta   90.00
_cell.angle_gamma   90.00
#
_symmetry.space_group_name_H-M   'P 1'
#
loop_
_entity.id
_entity.type
_entity.pdbx_description
1 polymer ?
#
loop_
_entity_poly.entity_id
_entity_poly.type
_entity_poly.pdbx_seq_one_letter_code
_entity_poly.pdbx_strand_id
1 'polypeptide(L)' 'MQKKLKKNRIRCKLCGDIIESKSTYDFQKCTCGAVGIDGGLDYARRVYGSNPAELYYEELSEYE' A
#
# COMPACT_ATOMS: atom_id res chain seq x y z
N MET A 1 9.85 -12.07 18.05
CA MET A 1 10.50 -11.26 17.01
C MET A 1 9.41 -10.63 16.17
N GLN A 2 9.26 -9.30 16.22
CA GLN A 2 8.32 -8.60 15.33
C GLN A 2 8.89 -8.64 13.90
N LYS A 3 8.09 -9.09 12.95
CA LYS A 3 8.44 -9.04 11.53
C LYS A 3 8.56 -7.58 11.11
N LYS A 4 9.75 -7.17 10.67
CA LYS A 4 10.00 -5.80 10.25
C LYS A 4 9.55 -5.66 8.80
N LEU A 5 8.78 -4.61 8.48
CA LEU A 5 8.36 -4.36 7.12
C LEU A 5 9.58 -3.98 6.29
N LYS A 6 9.84 -4.74 5.22
CA LYS A 6 10.98 -4.56 4.31
C LYS A 6 10.58 -3.79 3.06
N LYS A 7 9.37 -4.03 2.55
CA LYS A 7 8.78 -3.26 1.45
C LYS A 7 7.31 -3.03 1.73
N ASN A 8 6.88 -1.79 1.56
CA ASN A 8 5.50 -1.38 1.71
C ASN A 8 4.94 -1.06 0.32
N ARG A 9 4.32 -2.05 -0.33
CA ARG A 9 3.91 -1.97 -1.74
C ARG A 9 2.56 -2.63 -1.94
N ILE A 10 1.72 -2.01 -2.77
CA ILE A 10 0.46 -2.59 -3.23
C ILE A 10 0.26 -2.37 -4.73
N ARG A 11 -0.56 -3.23 -5.34
CA ARG A 11 -1.06 -3.04 -6.70
C ARG A 11 -2.55 -2.72 -6.66
N CYS A 12 -2.96 -1.65 -7.32
CA CYS A 12 -4.37 -1.33 -7.51
C CYS A 12 -5.02 -2.35 -8.45
N LYS A 13 -6.12 -2.98 -8.02
CA LYS A 13 -6.89 -3.90 -8.86
C LYS A 13 -7.80 -3.19 -9.86
N LEU A 14 -8.08 -1.90 -9.65
CA LEU A 14 -8.96 -1.12 -10.52
C LEU A 14 -8.25 -0.52 -11.74
N CYS A 15 -7.02 -0.04 -11.56
CA CYS A 15 -6.22 0.53 -12.66
C CYS A 15 -4.92 -0.22 -12.97
N GLY A 16 -4.56 -1.25 -12.17
CA GLY A 16 -3.33 -2.02 -12.34
C GLY A 16 -2.07 -1.34 -11.82
N ASP A 17 -2.17 -0.10 -11.36
CA ASP A 17 -1.01 0.71 -10.94
C ASP A 17 -0.34 0.18 -9.68
N ILE A 18 0.99 0.24 -9.62
CA ILE A 18 1.78 -0.28 -8.49
C ILE A 18 2.38 0.90 -7.74
N ILE A 19 1.98 1.03 -6.47
CA ILE A 19 2.44 2.12 -5.60
C ILE A 19 3.21 1.55 -4.41
N GLU A 20 4.26 2.26 -4.01
CA GLU A 20 5.15 1.90 -2.91
C GLU A 20 5.42 3.13 -2.05
N SER A 21 5.31 2.98 -0.74
CA SER A 21 5.71 4.01 0.23
C SER A 21 7.09 3.65 0.77
N LYS A 22 8.07 4.53 0.57
CA LYS A 22 9.47 4.30 0.98
C LYS A 22 9.83 5.00 2.29
N SER A 23 9.03 5.96 2.74
CA SER A 23 9.30 6.75 3.94
C SER A 23 8.01 7.10 4.70
N THR A 24 8.12 7.47 5.96
CA THR A 24 7.00 7.67 6.90
C THR A 24 6.04 8.82 6.53
N TYR A 25 6.46 9.70 5.62
CA TYR A 25 5.68 10.80 5.07
C TYR A 25 5.55 10.70 3.54
N ASP A 26 5.71 9.50 3.00
CA ASP A 26 5.62 9.22 1.57
C ASP A 26 4.24 8.66 1.23
N PHE A 27 3.24 9.54 1.24
CA PHE A 27 1.88 9.22 0.82
C PHE A 27 1.82 9.11 -0.70
N GLN A 28 1.61 7.89 -1.17
CA GLN A 28 1.52 7.58 -2.59
C GLN A 28 0.11 7.10 -2.92
N LYS A 29 -0.39 7.47 -4.10
CA LYS A 29 -1.73 7.08 -4.56
C LYS A 29 -1.67 6.58 -5.98
N CYS A 30 -2.51 5.62 -6.31
CA CYS A 30 -2.60 5.12 -7.68
C CYS A 30 -3.14 6.18 -8.62
N THR A 31 -2.92 6.00 -9.91
CA THR A 31 -3.35 6.92 -10.97
C THR A 31 -4.86 7.17 -10.96
N CYS A 32 -5.71 6.17 -10.67
CA CYS A 32 -7.15 6.36 -10.58
C CYS A 32 -7.64 6.96 -9.25
N GLY A 33 -6.74 7.16 -8.28
CA GLY A 33 -7.06 7.69 -6.95
C GLY A 33 -7.86 6.75 -6.04
N ALA A 34 -8.17 5.53 -6.45
CA ALA A 34 -8.99 4.60 -5.66
C ALA A 34 -8.25 3.95 -4.49
N VAL A 35 -6.92 3.85 -4.57
CA VAL A 35 -6.08 3.34 -3.48
C VAL A 35 -4.88 4.22 -3.20
N GLY A 36 -4.48 4.24 -1.93
CA GLY A 36 -3.30 4.94 -1.44
C GLY A 36 -2.52 4.10 -0.43
N ILE A 37 -1.24 4.43 -0.28
CA ILE A 37 -0.29 3.77 0.59
C ILE A 37 0.55 4.83 1.32
N ASP A 38 0.85 4.57 2.59
CA ASP A 38 1.60 5.49 3.45
C ASP A 38 2.35 4.74 4.55
N GLY A 39 3.25 5.46 5.24
CA GLY A 39 3.93 5.05 6.46
C GLY A 39 5.26 4.32 6.25
N GLY A 40 5.79 4.28 5.03
CA GLY A 40 7.13 3.78 4.74
C GLY A 40 7.36 2.36 5.25
N LEU A 41 8.46 2.15 5.96
CA LEU A 41 8.81 0.85 6.58
C LEU A 41 8.42 0.77 8.06
N ASP A 42 7.97 1.87 8.66
CA ASP A 42 7.60 1.92 10.08
C ASP A 42 6.19 1.37 10.31
N TYR A 43 5.23 1.72 9.44
CA TYR A 43 3.86 1.21 9.50
C TYR A 43 3.22 1.16 8.11
N ALA A 44 2.64 0.02 7.75
CA ALA A 44 1.90 -0.11 6.50
C ALA A 44 0.48 0.45 6.66
N ARG A 45 0.21 1.65 6.14
CA ARG A 45 -1.16 2.19 6.03
C ARG A 45 -1.69 2.01 4.61
N ARG A 46 -2.96 1.64 4.50
CA ARG A 46 -3.70 1.45 3.25
C ARG A 46 -4.91 2.37 3.25
N VAL A 47 -5.11 3.08 2.16
CA VAL A 47 -6.29 3.92 1.93
C VAL A 47 -7.05 3.34 0.76
N TYR A 48 -8.35 3.07 0.93
CA TYR A 48 -9.23 2.49 -0.07
C TYR A 48 -10.69 2.84 0.27
N GLY A 49 -11.62 2.56 -0.64
CA GLY A 49 -13.04 2.87 -0.45
C GLY A 49 -13.76 1.99 0.58
N SER A 50 -15.07 2.16 0.71
CA SER A 50 -15.90 1.53 1.77
C SER A 50 -16.13 0.02 1.63
N ASN A 51 -15.71 -0.60 0.52
CA ASN A 51 -15.84 -2.04 0.28
C ASN A 51 -14.61 -2.80 0.82
N PRO A 52 -14.64 -4.15 0.88
CA PRO A 52 -13.49 -4.94 1.30
C PRO A 52 -12.21 -4.59 0.54
N ALA A 53 -11.09 -4.53 1.28
CA ALA A 53 -9.76 -4.19 0.77
C ALA A 53 -9.34 -5.02 -0.45
N GLU A 54 -9.69 -6.31 -0.43
CA GLU A 54 -9.39 -7.28 -1.49
C GLU A 54 -9.96 -6.93 -2.86
N LEU A 55 -10.96 -6.04 -2.94
CA LEU A 55 -11.53 -5.55 -4.20
C LEU A 55 -10.72 -4.40 -4.80
N TYR A 56 -9.95 -3.69 -3.97
CA TYR A 56 -9.27 -2.47 -4.37
C TYR A 56 -7.78 -2.67 -4.65
N TYR A 57 -7.11 -3.49 -3.86
CA TYR A 57 -5.68 -3.72 -4.02
C TYR A 57 -5.25 -5.17 -3.75
N GLU A 58 -4.11 -5.52 -4.31
CA GLU A 58 -3.33 -6.71 -4.02
C GLU A 58 -2.15 -6.32 -3.14
N GLU A 59 -1.96 -7.05 -2.03
CA GLU A 59 -0.88 -6.82 -1.08
C GLU A 59 0.44 -7.39 -1.63
N LEU A 60 1.44 -6.53 -1.81
CA LEU A 60 2.77 -6.88 -2.34
C LEU A 60 3.88 -6.52 -1.33
N SER A 61 3.51 -6.38 -0.06
CA SER A 61 4.46 -6.03 0.99
C SER A 61 5.35 -7.21 1.37
N GLU A 62 6.63 -6.92 1.58
CA GLU A 62 7.62 -7.89 2.04
C GLU A 62 7.97 -7.60 3.50
N TYR A 63 8.15 -8.66 4.29
CA TYR A 63 8.56 -8.58 5.68
C TYR A 63 9.85 -9.38 5.88
N GLU A 64 10.69 -8.92 6.82
CA GLU A 64 11.84 -9.68 7.33
C GLU A 64 11.43 -10.84 8.25
#